data_AF-A0A1W2BEL0-F1
#
_entry.id   AF-A0A1W2BEL0-F1
#
_cell.length_a   1.000
_cell.length_b   1.000
_cell.length_c   1.000
_cell.angle_alpha   90.00
_cell.angle_beta   90.00
_cell.angle_gamma   90.00
#
_symmetry.space_group_name_H-M   'P 1'
#
loop_
_entity.id
_entity.type
_entity.pdbx_description
1 polymer ?
#
loop_
_entity_poly.entity_id
_entity_poly.type
_entity_poly.pdbx_seq_one_letter_code
_entity_poly.pdbx_strand_id
1 'polypeptide(L)'
;MNRIITILFSLFLFSCARDKIVYEFYPAFITPIHYTIDIEKSILSQNSKQLKIEGHIQGSNNLINEEYQIDRKVLNTFLERIESVKLDSSIQHNREVLDGISFRFSKINQWNDSISLISTSPNRQEKYLKDYQILDAFFALAHSTIKNNNKGQSLTENIQDYFHYTLPIKRVSNNPIEYRVAGRISGCRDGNEALISLLDSLPNNEPIIFDIRNGSFAPCLTELLEEFEQKKRIYYYGIFELNQIDLDIETLEDELSEAEKDNSNGLVGGIRRQLKELRKDRKRIIAESKLRPNSFRTKHELRKTIANIGYNK
;
A
#
# COMPACT_ATOMS: atom_id res chain seq x y z
N MET A 1 13.54 49.53 35.75
CA MET A 1 13.93 48.98 34.42
C MET A 1 13.86 47.44 34.35
N ASN A 2 12.98 46.76 35.13
CA ASN A 2 12.93 45.29 35.22
C ASN A 2 11.53 44.70 34.98
N ARG A 3 10.68 45.33 34.15
CA ARG A 3 9.33 44.82 33.82
C ARG A 3 9.07 44.60 32.32
N ILE A 4 10.09 44.75 31.48
CA ILE A 4 9.97 44.59 30.01
C ILE A 4 10.53 43.24 29.51
N ILE A 5 11.28 42.50 30.34
CA ILE A 5 11.96 41.26 29.90
C ILE A 5 11.03 40.03 29.94
N THR A 6 9.91 40.07 30.66
CA THR A 6 9.03 38.89 30.81
C THR A 6 8.04 38.69 29.65
N ILE A 7 7.84 39.69 28.77
CA ILE A 7 6.93 39.57 27.61
C ILE A 7 7.65 39.03 26.37
N LEU A 8 8.99 39.13 26.30
CA LEU A 8 9.77 38.60 25.16
C LEU A 8 10.07 37.10 25.26
N PHE A 9 9.99 36.51 26.46
CA PHE A 9 10.21 35.06 26.64
C PHE A 9 8.93 34.22 26.49
N SER A 10 7.75 34.84 26.61
CA SER A 10 6.46 34.20 26.29
C SER A 10 6.12 34.23 24.80
N LEU A 11 6.89 34.97 23.99
CA LEU A 11 6.83 34.94 22.51
C LEU A 11 7.76 33.88 21.88
N PHE A 12 8.54 33.14 22.67
CA PHE A 12 9.34 32.00 22.19
C PHE A 12 8.69 30.64 22.42
N LEU A 13 7.45 30.62 22.92
CA LEU A 13 6.60 29.42 23.00
C LEU A 13 5.54 29.37 21.88
N PHE A 14 5.73 30.12 20.80
CA PHE A 14 4.97 29.91 19.58
C PHE A 14 5.43 28.61 18.92
N SER A 15 4.72 27.53 19.30
CA SER A 15 4.29 26.43 18.46
C SER A 15 5.31 25.97 17.41
N CYS A 16 6.00 24.87 17.70
CA CYS A 16 6.74 24.10 16.71
C CYS A 16 5.78 23.31 15.78
N ALA A 17 4.64 23.90 15.40
CA ALA A 17 3.74 23.33 14.41
C ALA A 17 4.23 23.77 13.03
N ARG A 18 4.51 22.78 12.19
CA ARG A 18 4.99 22.95 10.82
C ARG A 18 3.89 22.55 9.85
N ASP A 19 3.93 23.11 8.65
CA ASP A 19 3.00 22.72 7.59
C ASP A 19 3.16 21.22 7.30
N LYS A 20 2.05 20.49 7.40
CA LYS A 20 2.02 19.05 7.17
C LYS A 20 0.76 18.63 6.44
N ILE A 21 0.88 17.53 5.72
CA ILE A 21 -0.24 16.88 5.06
C ILE A 21 -0.42 15.49 5.68
N VAL A 22 -1.66 15.16 6.01
CA VAL A 22 -2.03 13.93 6.71
C VAL A 22 -3.01 13.13 5.85
N TYR A 23 -2.76 11.83 5.72
CA TYR A 23 -3.68 10.86 5.14
C TYR A 23 -3.95 9.75 6.14
N GLU A 24 -5.20 9.58 6.54
CA GLU A 24 -5.64 8.47 7.39
C GLU A 24 -6.51 7.53 6.56
N PHE A 25 -6.15 6.26 6.47
CA PHE A 25 -6.90 5.23 5.77
C PHE A 25 -7.49 4.23 6.76
N TYR A 26 -8.79 3.99 6.63
CA TYR A 26 -9.62 3.13 7.49
C TYR A 26 -10.34 2.09 6.63
N PRO A 27 -9.63 1.06 6.14
CA PRO A 27 -10.20 -0.04 5.38
C PRO A 27 -10.96 -1.03 6.28
N ALA A 28 -11.98 -1.70 5.72
CA ALA A 28 -12.85 -2.60 6.49
C ALA A 28 -12.14 -3.86 7.02
N PHE A 29 -11.14 -4.40 6.30
CA PHE A 29 -10.59 -5.73 6.61
C PHE A 29 -9.08 -5.78 6.83
N ILE A 30 -8.36 -4.67 6.70
CA ILE A 30 -6.91 -4.63 6.94
C ILE A 30 -6.58 -3.57 7.99
N THR A 31 -5.34 -3.57 8.47
CA THR A 31 -4.86 -2.59 9.44
C THR A 31 -4.96 -1.15 8.90
N PRO A 32 -5.60 -0.23 9.62
CA PRO A 32 -5.57 1.20 9.32
C PRO A 32 -4.15 1.76 9.29
N ILE A 33 -3.84 2.59 8.29
CA ILE A 33 -2.53 3.22 8.14
C ILE A 33 -2.70 4.74 8.05
N HIS A 34 -1.83 5.44 8.75
CA HIS A 34 -1.70 6.89 8.75
C HIS A 34 -0.38 7.30 8.12
N TYR A 35 -0.46 8.25 7.19
CA TYR A 35 0.69 8.88 6.57
C TYR A 35 0.76 10.36 6.96
N THR A 36 1.94 10.82 7.34
CA THR A 36 2.21 12.24 7.57
C THR A 36 3.35 12.68 6.64
N ILE A 37 3.14 13.77 5.92
CA ILE A 37 4.15 14.42 5.09
C ILE A 37 4.56 15.71 5.79
N ASP A 38 5.78 15.73 6.34
CA ASP A 38 6.42 16.95 6.84
C ASP A 38 7.05 17.67 5.64
N ILE A 39 6.45 18.81 5.26
CA ILE A 39 6.82 19.53 4.04
C ILE A 39 8.22 20.12 4.16
N GLU A 40 8.55 20.69 5.32
CA GLU A 40 9.83 21.35 5.56
C GLU A 40 10.97 20.33 5.52
N LYS A 41 10.80 19.21 6.25
CA LYS A 41 11.82 18.15 6.32
C LYS A 41 11.83 17.25 5.09
N SER A 42 10.79 17.32 4.26
CA SER A 42 10.60 16.42 3.12
C SER A 42 10.59 14.95 3.57
N ILE A 43 9.85 14.64 4.64
CA ILE A 43 9.74 13.29 5.21
C ILE A 43 8.31 12.78 5.06
N LEU A 44 8.16 11.53 4.63
CA LEU A 44 6.92 10.77 4.68
C LEU A 44 7.02 9.76 5.82
N SER A 45 6.23 9.95 6.87
CA SER A 45 6.08 8.96 7.95
C SER A 45 4.89 8.05 7.64
N GLN A 46 5.06 6.74 7.75
CA GLN A 46 4.02 5.71 7.59
C GLN A 46 3.85 4.95 8.90
N ASN A 47 2.63 4.97 9.45
CA ASN A 47 2.33 4.43 10.76
C ASN A 47 1.08 3.56 10.72
N SER A 48 1.14 2.35 11.25
CA SER A 48 -0.05 1.54 11.49
C SER A 48 -0.79 2.01 12.74
N LYS A 49 -2.11 1.78 12.75
CA LYS A 49 -2.97 2.14 13.86
C LYS A 49 -3.91 0.98 14.19
N GLN A 50 -4.02 0.66 15.47
CA GLN A 50 -5.04 -0.23 15.98
C GLN A 50 -6.30 0.58 16.32
N LEU A 51 -7.45 0.07 15.91
CA LEU A 51 -8.76 0.56 16.31
C LEU A 51 -9.34 -0.35 17.37
N LYS A 52 -9.84 0.28 18.42
CA LYS A 52 -10.50 -0.39 19.54
C LYS A 52 -11.85 0.26 19.76
N ILE A 53 -12.89 -0.53 19.56
CA ILE A 53 -14.29 -0.20 19.87
C ILE A 53 -14.83 -1.32 20.77
N GLU A 54 -15.89 -1.08 21.52
CA GLU A 54 -16.41 -2.08 22.46
C GLU A 54 -16.67 -3.42 21.76
N GLY A 55 -15.99 -4.47 22.22
CA GLY A 55 -16.10 -5.82 21.64
C GLY A 55 -15.40 -6.03 20.29
N HIS A 56 -14.65 -5.05 19.79
CA HIS A 56 -13.97 -5.14 18.50
C HIS A 56 -12.57 -4.49 18.52
N ILE A 57 -11.56 -5.27 18.13
CA ILE A 57 -10.19 -4.81 17.91
C ILE A 57 -9.87 -5.08 16.44
N GLN A 58 -9.33 -4.08 15.76
CA GLN A 58 -8.90 -4.20 14.36
C GLN A 58 -7.56 -3.51 14.16
N GLY A 59 -6.62 -4.24 13.57
CA GLY A 59 -5.32 -3.74 13.18
C GLY A 59 -4.28 -3.78 14.31
N SER A 60 -3.15 -3.16 14.03
CA SER A 60 -1.96 -3.19 14.88
C SER A 60 -1.34 -1.79 14.99
N ASN A 61 -0.76 -1.49 16.15
CA ASN A 61 0.08 -0.30 16.34
C ASN A 61 1.57 -0.55 15.98
N ASN A 62 1.98 -1.82 15.85
CA ASN A 62 3.37 -2.22 15.67
C ASN A 62 3.69 -2.70 14.24
N LEU A 63 2.68 -2.82 13.37
CA LEU A 63 2.84 -3.34 12.01
C LEU A 63 3.78 -2.47 11.16
N ILE A 64 3.72 -1.15 11.26
CA ILE A 64 4.69 -0.26 10.59
C ILE A 64 4.83 1.06 11.36
N ASN A 65 6.07 1.51 11.51
CA ASN A 65 6.42 2.85 12.00
C ASN A 65 7.75 3.23 11.35
N GLU A 66 7.66 3.83 10.16
CA GLU A 66 8.81 4.08 9.31
C GLU A 66 8.76 5.50 8.76
N GLU A 67 9.94 6.08 8.58
CA GLU A 67 10.11 7.38 7.94
C GLU A 67 10.91 7.23 6.67
N TYR A 68 10.46 7.91 5.62
CA TYR A 68 11.07 7.87 4.31
C TYR A 68 11.42 9.28 3.85
N GLN A 69 12.68 9.47 3.43
CA GLN A 69 13.10 10.71 2.82
C GLN A 69 12.44 10.85 1.44
N ILE A 70 11.74 11.97 1.23
CA ILE A 70 11.12 12.32 -0.04
C ILE A 70 12.16 13.11 -0.86
N ASP A 71 12.34 12.71 -2.11
CA ASP A 71 13.09 13.52 -3.08
C ASP A 71 12.38 14.86 -3.31
N ARG A 72 13.13 15.96 -3.29
CA ARG A 72 12.58 17.32 -3.37
C ARG A 72 11.74 17.55 -4.63
N LYS A 73 12.14 16.98 -5.78
CA LYS A 73 11.38 17.12 -7.04
C LYS A 73 10.06 16.36 -6.97
N VAL A 74 10.07 15.16 -6.39
CA VAL A 74 8.85 14.38 -6.13
C VAL A 74 7.92 15.13 -5.18
N LEU A 75 8.45 15.71 -4.10
CA LEU A 75 7.66 16.51 -3.16
C LEU A 75 7.03 17.73 -3.83
N ASN A 76 7.80 18.52 -4.57
CA ASN A 76 7.28 19.70 -5.26
C ASN A 76 6.16 19.33 -6.25
N THR A 77 6.36 18.26 -7.04
CA THR A 77 5.34 17.75 -7.97
C THR A 77 4.06 17.35 -7.23
N PHE A 78 4.20 16.73 -6.06
CA PHE A 78 3.05 16.38 -5.22
C PHE A 78 2.33 17.63 -4.69
N LEU A 79 3.07 18.61 -4.16
CA LEU A 79 2.50 19.84 -3.62
C LEU A 79 1.75 20.64 -4.70
N GLU A 80 2.33 20.80 -5.89
CA GLU A 80 1.67 21.46 -7.04
C GLU A 80 0.34 20.79 -7.39
N ARG A 81 0.32 19.45 -7.45
CA ARG A 81 -0.93 18.68 -7.70
C ARG A 81 -1.95 18.94 -6.59
N ILE A 82 -1.52 18.93 -5.35
CA ILE A 82 -2.38 19.11 -4.18
C ILE A 82 -2.91 20.55 -4.04
N GLU A 83 -2.14 21.55 -4.47
CA GLU A 83 -2.60 22.94 -4.59
C GLU A 83 -3.65 23.09 -5.69
N SER A 84 -3.47 22.40 -6.82
CA SER A 84 -4.40 22.47 -7.96
C SER A 84 -5.83 21.98 -7.65
N VAL A 85 -6.00 21.15 -6.61
CA VAL A 85 -7.32 20.66 -6.16
C VAL A 85 -8.21 21.80 -5.60
N LYS A 86 -7.59 22.90 -5.13
CA LYS A 86 -8.28 24.06 -4.54
C LYS A 86 -9.32 23.66 -3.48
N LEU A 87 -8.83 23.05 -2.41
CA LEU A 87 -9.61 22.85 -1.18
C LEU A 87 -9.49 24.11 -0.31
N ASP A 88 -10.62 24.73 -0.02
CA ASP A 88 -10.77 25.94 0.81
C ASP A 88 -11.67 25.71 2.03
N SER A 89 -12.43 24.60 2.06
CA SER A 89 -13.26 24.17 3.20
C SER A 89 -13.10 22.68 3.48
N SER A 90 -13.62 22.24 4.63
CA SER A 90 -13.77 20.81 4.91
C SER A 90 -14.91 20.22 4.06
N ILE A 91 -14.66 19.08 3.41
CA ILE A 91 -15.61 18.39 2.52
C ILE A 91 -15.84 16.97 3.04
N GLN A 92 -17.09 16.50 2.98
CA GLN A 92 -17.43 15.12 3.31
C GLN A 92 -18.20 14.44 2.18
N HIS A 93 -17.72 13.27 1.76
CA HIS A 93 -18.34 12.44 0.74
C HIS A 93 -18.60 11.03 1.28
N ASN A 94 -19.87 10.69 1.47
CA ASN A 94 -20.23 9.36 1.97
C ASN A 94 -20.86 8.53 0.83
N ARG A 95 -20.56 7.23 0.84
CA ARG A 95 -21.22 6.22 0.02
C ARG A 95 -21.57 5.05 0.92
N GLU A 96 -22.83 4.64 0.90
CA GLU A 96 -23.28 3.45 1.61
C GLU A 96 -22.76 2.20 0.87
N VAL A 97 -21.81 1.51 1.50
CA VAL A 97 -21.30 0.22 1.06
C VAL A 97 -21.16 -0.67 2.28
N LEU A 98 -21.43 -1.97 2.12
CA LEU A 98 -21.27 -2.96 3.19
C LEU A 98 -19.80 -3.11 3.58
N ASP A 99 -18.93 -3.14 2.56
CA ASP A 99 -17.49 -3.29 2.69
C ASP A 99 -16.79 -2.19 1.88
N GLY A 100 -15.74 -1.60 2.43
CA GLY A 100 -15.02 -0.54 1.73
C GLY A 100 -13.91 0.11 2.55
N ILE A 101 -13.55 1.32 2.14
CA ILE A 101 -12.51 2.12 2.79
C ILE A 101 -13.02 3.52 3.06
N SER A 102 -12.78 4.01 4.27
CA SER A 102 -12.86 5.44 4.53
C SER A 102 -11.46 6.04 4.52
N PHE A 103 -11.30 7.25 4.00
CA PHE A 103 -10.06 7.98 4.16
C PHE A 103 -10.31 9.43 4.55
N ARG A 104 -9.38 10.00 5.30
CA ARG A 104 -9.29 11.42 5.60
C ARG A 104 -8.00 11.96 5.04
N PHE A 105 -8.11 13.04 4.28
CA PHE A 105 -7.01 13.91 3.90
C PHE A 105 -7.10 15.21 4.69
N SER A 106 -6.00 15.72 5.22
CA SER A 106 -5.94 17.02 5.88
C SER A 106 -4.67 17.78 5.48
N LYS A 107 -4.81 19.07 5.14
CA LYS A 107 -3.69 20.01 5.17
C LYS A 107 -3.74 20.76 6.50
N ILE A 108 -2.65 20.76 7.23
CA ILE A 108 -2.53 21.41 8.53
C ILE A 108 -1.42 22.44 8.41
N ASN A 109 -1.74 23.70 8.69
CA ASN A 109 -0.76 24.78 8.64
C ASN A 109 0.03 24.90 9.95
N GLN A 110 1.03 25.77 9.97
CA GLN A 110 1.83 26.10 11.15
C GLN A 110 1.04 26.69 12.34
N TRP A 111 -0.19 27.18 12.11
CA TRP A 111 -1.09 27.66 13.15
C TRP A 111 -2.04 26.57 13.65
N ASN A 112 -1.89 25.34 13.15
CA ASN A 112 -2.75 24.18 13.42
C ASN A 112 -4.19 24.33 12.92
N ASP A 113 -4.46 25.28 12.02
CA ASP A 113 -5.71 25.26 11.26
C ASP A 113 -5.65 24.13 10.22
N SER A 114 -6.81 23.53 9.96
CA SER A 114 -6.90 22.42 9.02
C SER A 114 -8.06 22.56 8.04
N ILE A 115 -7.77 22.22 6.79
CA ILE A 115 -8.77 21.91 5.78
C ILE A 115 -8.71 20.41 5.52
N SER A 116 -9.88 19.77 5.41
CA SER A 116 -9.94 18.31 5.30
C SER A 116 -10.92 17.82 4.24
N LEU A 117 -10.63 16.66 3.67
CA LEU A 117 -11.58 15.89 2.87
C LEU A 117 -11.74 14.54 3.54
N ILE A 118 -12.98 14.17 3.88
CA ILE A 118 -13.32 12.86 4.40
C ILE A 118 -14.16 12.17 3.35
N SER A 119 -13.76 10.98 2.92
CA SER A 119 -14.53 10.21 1.97
C SER A 119 -14.62 8.74 2.33
N THR A 120 -15.79 8.16 2.09
CA THR A 120 -16.05 6.73 2.22
C THR A 120 -16.33 6.13 0.85
N SER A 121 -15.45 5.21 0.45
CA SER A 121 -15.54 4.39 -0.76
C SER A 121 -15.83 5.18 -2.05
N PRO A 122 -15.03 6.23 -2.34
CA PRO A 122 -15.22 7.05 -3.54
C PRO A 122 -15.01 6.20 -4.81
N ASN A 123 -15.75 6.51 -5.86
CA ASN A 123 -15.55 5.93 -7.19
C ASN A 123 -15.09 7.00 -8.19
N ARG A 124 -14.64 6.64 -9.40
CA ARG A 124 -14.13 7.62 -10.38
C ARG A 124 -15.22 8.46 -11.08
N GLN A 125 -16.37 8.69 -10.45
CA GLN A 125 -17.40 9.59 -10.96
C GLN A 125 -17.05 11.06 -10.66
N GLU A 126 -17.61 11.98 -11.44
CA GLU A 126 -17.35 13.43 -11.35
C GLU A 126 -17.50 13.99 -9.93
N LYS A 127 -18.48 13.50 -9.17
CA LYS A 127 -18.71 13.88 -7.77
C LYS A 127 -17.46 13.69 -6.88
N TYR A 128 -16.62 12.70 -7.15
CA TYR A 128 -15.44 12.36 -6.36
C TYR A 128 -14.13 12.75 -7.07
N LEU A 129 -14.19 13.69 -8.02
CA LEU A 129 -13.02 14.11 -8.78
C LEU A 129 -11.90 14.63 -7.87
N LYS A 130 -12.22 15.44 -6.86
CA LYS A 130 -11.24 15.96 -5.90
C LYS A 130 -10.60 14.84 -5.08
N ASP A 131 -11.40 13.85 -4.66
CA ASP A 131 -10.96 12.68 -3.91
C ASP A 131 -9.90 11.91 -4.69
N TYR A 132 -10.16 11.63 -5.97
CA TYR A 132 -9.20 10.93 -6.82
C TYR A 132 -8.00 11.78 -7.20
N GLN A 133 -8.13 13.10 -7.38
CA GLN A 133 -6.94 13.97 -7.56
C GLN A 133 -5.99 13.90 -6.36
N ILE A 134 -6.53 13.87 -5.15
CA ILE A 134 -5.78 13.75 -3.90
C ILE A 134 -5.16 12.36 -3.77
N LEU A 135 -5.94 11.30 -4.01
CA LEU A 135 -5.45 9.92 -3.93
C LEU A 135 -4.39 9.64 -5.01
N ASP A 136 -4.63 10.03 -6.26
CA ASP A 136 -3.71 9.83 -7.37
C ASP A 136 -2.37 10.56 -7.11
N ALA A 137 -2.41 11.77 -6.53
CA ALA A 137 -1.21 12.49 -6.11
C ALA A 137 -0.48 11.76 -4.97
N PHE A 138 -1.21 11.32 -3.94
CA PHE A 138 -0.66 10.59 -2.81
C PHE A 138 0.02 9.28 -3.20
N PHE A 139 -0.66 8.40 -3.94
CA PHE A 139 -0.06 7.12 -4.32
C PHE A 139 1.13 7.32 -5.25
N ALA A 140 1.11 8.30 -6.15
CA ALA A 140 2.28 8.63 -6.97
C ALA A 140 3.50 9.03 -6.10
N LEU A 141 3.29 9.85 -5.07
CA LEU A 141 4.31 10.20 -4.08
C LEU A 141 4.78 8.94 -3.31
N ALA A 142 3.85 8.19 -2.72
CA ALA A 142 4.15 7.05 -1.86
C ALA A 142 4.96 5.97 -2.61
N HIS A 143 4.55 5.60 -3.83
CA HIS A 143 5.28 4.68 -4.70
C HIS A 143 6.67 5.18 -5.11
N SER A 144 6.83 6.50 -5.23
CA SER A 144 8.10 7.10 -5.58
C SER A 144 9.08 7.13 -4.41
N THR A 145 8.55 7.19 -3.19
CA THR A 145 9.30 7.39 -1.94
C THR A 145 9.59 6.07 -1.24
N ILE A 146 8.60 5.22 -1.06
CA ILE A 146 8.69 3.94 -0.34
C ILE A 146 9.20 2.88 -1.33
N LYS A 147 10.44 2.98 -1.83
CA LYS A 147 10.96 2.06 -2.88
C LYS A 147 11.69 0.82 -2.37
N ASN A 148 12.31 0.93 -1.20
CA ASN A 148 13.21 -0.08 -0.66
C ASN A 148 12.68 -0.81 0.58
N ASN A 149 11.46 -0.47 1.03
CA ASN A 149 10.79 -1.12 2.14
C ASN A 149 9.61 -1.93 1.60
N ASN A 150 9.81 -3.24 1.44
CA ASN A 150 8.78 -4.11 0.86
C ASN A 150 7.50 -4.11 1.70
N LYS A 151 7.60 -4.11 3.03
CA LYS A 151 6.44 -4.12 3.93
C LYS A 151 5.64 -2.82 3.81
N GLY A 152 6.32 -1.67 3.87
CA GLY A 152 5.69 -0.36 3.67
C GLY A 152 5.01 -0.22 2.31
N GLN A 153 5.63 -0.76 1.25
CA GLN A 153 5.00 -0.87 -0.08
C GLN A 153 3.76 -1.75 -0.05
N SER A 154 3.83 -2.95 0.53
CA SER A 154 2.68 -3.87 0.63
C SER A 154 1.49 -3.22 1.30
N LEU A 155 1.70 -2.53 2.41
CA LEU A 155 0.62 -1.85 3.12
C LEU A 155 0.03 -0.71 2.27
N THR A 156 0.86 0.04 1.55
CA THR A 156 0.41 1.10 0.64
C THR A 156 -0.40 0.54 -0.53
N GLU A 157 0.05 -0.56 -1.13
CA GLU A 157 -0.61 -1.24 -2.24
C GLU A 157 -1.93 -1.88 -1.82
N ASN A 158 -1.95 -2.57 -0.69
CA ASN A 158 -3.16 -3.14 -0.11
C ASN A 158 -4.23 -2.07 0.15
N ILE A 159 -3.84 -0.85 0.56
CA ILE A 159 -4.76 0.29 0.69
C ILE A 159 -5.22 0.77 -0.68
N GLN A 160 -4.30 0.88 -1.64
CA GLN A 160 -4.61 1.32 -2.99
C GLN A 160 -5.66 0.41 -3.66
N ASP A 161 -5.60 -0.89 -3.39
CA ASP A 161 -6.52 -1.90 -3.94
C ASP A 161 -7.99 -1.70 -3.56
N TYR A 162 -8.29 -0.97 -2.48
CA TYR A 162 -9.67 -0.60 -2.14
C TYR A 162 -10.27 0.45 -3.08
N PHE A 163 -9.45 1.09 -3.90
CA PHE A 163 -9.86 2.12 -4.84
C PHE A 163 -9.80 1.60 -6.28
N HIS A 164 -10.65 2.16 -7.15
CA HIS A 164 -10.74 1.71 -8.53
C HIS A 164 -9.57 2.28 -9.36
N TYR A 165 -8.41 1.62 -9.32
CA TYR A 165 -7.29 1.90 -10.21
C TYR A 165 -7.31 1.00 -11.45
N THR A 166 -6.72 1.47 -12.56
CA THR A 166 -6.52 0.69 -13.80
C THR A 166 -5.54 -0.47 -13.56
N LEU A 167 -5.17 -1.21 -14.62
CA LEU A 167 -4.20 -2.32 -14.58
C LEU A 167 -3.05 -2.04 -13.58
N PRO A 168 -3.01 -2.73 -12.43
CA PRO A 168 -2.12 -2.39 -11.33
C PRO A 168 -0.74 -3.04 -11.54
N ILE A 169 -0.19 -2.89 -12.74
CA ILE A 169 1.15 -3.35 -13.11
C ILE A 169 2.01 -2.13 -13.43
N LYS A 170 3.13 -1.98 -12.73
CA LYS A 170 4.06 -0.86 -12.92
C LYS A 170 5.47 -1.36 -13.21
N ARG A 171 6.14 -0.79 -14.20
CA ARG A 171 7.55 -1.07 -14.45
C ARG A 171 8.40 -0.45 -13.33
N VAL A 172 9.22 -1.26 -12.68
CA VAL A 172 10.10 -0.86 -11.55
C VAL A 172 11.59 -0.96 -11.88
N SER A 173 11.96 -1.69 -12.93
CA SER A 173 13.34 -1.75 -13.43
C SER A 173 13.40 -1.86 -14.95
N ASN A 174 14.48 -1.32 -15.52
CA ASN A 174 14.80 -1.45 -16.94
C ASN A 174 15.88 -2.52 -17.21
N ASN A 175 16.72 -2.86 -16.23
CA ASN A 175 17.80 -3.84 -16.43
C ASN A 175 17.98 -4.77 -15.20
N PRO A 176 17.47 -6.01 -15.25
CA PRO A 176 16.52 -6.53 -16.24
C PRO A 176 15.17 -5.79 -16.19
N ILE A 177 14.34 -5.97 -17.22
CA ILE A 177 12.98 -5.45 -17.24
C ILE A 177 12.20 -6.10 -16.11
N GLU A 178 11.66 -5.29 -15.20
CA GLU A 178 10.90 -5.77 -14.06
C GLU A 178 9.62 -4.96 -13.91
N TYR A 179 8.52 -5.67 -13.78
CA TYR A 179 7.20 -5.15 -13.47
C TYR A 179 6.79 -5.61 -12.08
N ARG A 180 6.17 -4.72 -11.33
CA ARG A 180 5.54 -5.01 -10.05
C ARG A 180 4.05 -5.07 -10.24
N VAL A 181 3.47 -6.20 -9.84
CA VAL A 181 2.02 -6.41 -9.81
C VAL A 181 1.54 -6.07 -8.40
N ALA A 182 0.64 -5.11 -8.30
CA ALA A 182 -0.05 -4.75 -7.07
C ALA A 182 -1.50 -5.26 -7.15
N GLY A 183 -2.01 -5.83 -6.07
CA GLY A 183 -3.38 -6.31 -5.98
C GLY A 183 -3.73 -7.45 -6.92
N ARG A 184 -5.04 -7.75 -6.96
CA ARG A 184 -5.56 -8.87 -7.74
C ARG A 184 -6.04 -8.40 -9.11
N ILE A 185 -5.38 -8.87 -10.16
CA ILE A 185 -5.85 -8.72 -11.54
C ILE A 185 -7.01 -9.70 -11.73
N SER A 186 -8.22 -9.14 -11.75
CA SER A 186 -9.48 -9.89 -11.82
C SER A 186 -10.00 -10.00 -13.25
N GLY A 187 -11.03 -10.83 -13.45
CA GLY A 187 -11.58 -11.14 -14.76
C GLY A 187 -10.74 -12.15 -15.55
N CYS A 188 -11.27 -12.55 -16.70
CA CYS A 188 -10.61 -13.49 -17.63
C CYS A 188 -10.15 -12.74 -18.89
N ARG A 189 -9.67 -13.47 -19.91
CA ARG A 189 -9.05 -12.90 -21.13
C ARG A 189 -9.85 -11.74 -21.73
N ASP A 190 -11.14 -11.93 -21.95
CA ASP A 190 -12.02 -10.96 -22.63
C ASP A 190 -12.18 -9.63 -21.87
N GLY A 191 -11.96 -9.63 -20.55
CA GLY A 191 -12.02 -8.43 -19.71
C GLY A 191 -10.67 -7.77 -19.44
N ASN A 192 -9.59 -8.27 -20.03
CA ASN A 192 -8.21 -7.91 -19.68
C ASN A 192 -7.39 -7.36 -20.86
N GLU A 193 -8.02 -6.56 -21.73
CA GLU A 193 -7.36 -5.96 -22.92
C GLU A 193 -6.09 -5.18 -22.58
N ALA A 194 -6.09 -4.42 -21.48
CA ALA A 194 -4.92 -3.67 -21.04
C ALA A 194 -3.74 -4.59 -20.66
N LEU A 195 -4.02 -5.73 -20.03
CA LEU A 195 -2.99 -6.72 -19.71
C LEU A 195 -2.44 -7.35 -20.99
N ILE A 196 -3.30 -7.71 -21.93
CA ILE A 196 -2.90 -8.28 -23.23
C ILE A 196 -2.01 -7.29 -23.97
N SER A 197 -2.41 -6.03 -24.08
CA SER A 197 -1.63 -4.97 -24.72
C SER A 197 -0.25 -4.78 -24.06
N LEU A 198 -0.19 -4.83 -22.72
CA LEU A 198 1.09 -4.82 -22.01
C LEU A 198 1.95 -6.02 -22.42
N LEU A 199 1.41 -7.24 -22.33
CA LEU A 199 2.15 -8.47 -22.62
C LEU A 199 2.65 -8.51 -24.06
N ASP A 200 1.83 -8.09 -25.03
CA ASP A 200 2.22 -7.98 -26.44
C ASP A 200 3.41 -7.05 -26.65
N SER A 201 3.42 -5.91 -25.95
CA SER A 201 4.48 -4.89 -26.04
C SER A 201 5.85 -5.32 -25.50
N LEU A 202 5.90 -6.41 -24.72
CA LEU A 202 7.15 -6.88 -24.11
C LEU A 202 8.16 -7.39 -25.15
N PRO A 203 9.47 -7.21 -24.95
CA PRO A 203 10.47 -7.73 -25.88
C PRO A 203 10.54 -9.26 -25.86
N ASN A 204 10.82 -9.90 -26.99
CA ASN A 204 10.86 -11.37 -27.07
C ASN A 204 12.19 -11.97 -26.55
N ASN A 205 13.28 -11.21 -26.64
CA ASN A 205 14.65 -11.74 -26.49
C ASN A 205 15.29 -11.46 -25.11
N GLU A 206 14.65 -10.66 -24.27
CA GLU A 206 15.16 -10.25 -22.96
C GLU A 206 14.37 -10.87 -21.82
N PRO A 207 14.99 -11.18 -20.67
CA PRO A 207 14.26 -11.59 -19.48
C PRO A 207 13.30 -10.48 -19.00
N ILE A 208 12.02 -10.82 -18.88
CA ILE A 208 11.01 -9.99 -18.23
C ILE A 208 10.64 -10.61 -16.90
N ILE A 209 10.64 -9.81 -15.85
CA ILE A 209 10.37 -10.26 -14.49
C ILE A 209 9.08 -9.62 -14.00
N PHE A 210 8.18 -10.41 -13.43
CA PHE A 210 7.02 -9.95 -12.67
C PHE A 210 7.25 -10.21 -11.17
N ASP A 211 7.33 -9.15 -10.38
CA ASP A 211 7.23 -9.19 -8.92
C ASP A 211 5.76 -9.32 -8.53
N ILE A 212 5.39 -10.51 -8.06
CA ILE A 212 4.03 -10.88 -7.66
C ILE A 212 3.92 -11.05 -6.14
N ARG A 213 4.86 -10.50 -5.36
CA ARG A 213 4.78 -10.56 -3.89
C ARG A 213 3.52 -9.87 -3.35
N ASN A 214 3.05 -8.85 -4.05
CA ASN A 214 1.90 -8.03 -3.64
C ASN A 214 0.78 -8.01 -4.67
N GLY A 215 0.81 -8.92 -5.65
CA GLY A 215 -0.27 -9.02 -6.60
C GLY A 215 -0.37 -10.39 -7.21
N SER A 216 -1.56 -10.72 -7.70
CA SER A 216 -1.88 -12.02 -8.26
C SER A 216 -2.71 -11.89 -9.53
N PHE A 217 -2.62 -12.89 -10.38
CA PHE A 217 -3.48 -13.02 -11.55
C PHE A 217 -4.63 -13.98 -11.23
N ALA A 218 -5.85 -13.65 -11.68
CA ALA A 218 -6.98 -14.56 -11.55
C ALA A 218 -6.68 -15.93 -12.18
N PRO A 219 -7.18 -17.05 -11.60
CA PRO A 219 -6.90 -18.39 -12.13
C PRO A 219 -7.23 -18.58 -13.61
N CYS A 220 -8.29 -17.93 -14.13
CA CYS A 220 -8.67 -18.02 -15.54
C CYS A 220 -7.74 -17.24 -16.50
N LEU A 221 -6.76 -16.49 -16.00
CA LEU A 221 -5.70 -15.87 -16.81
C LEU A 221 -4.50 -16.82 -17.02
N THR A 222 -4.51 -18.02 -16.42
CA THR A 222 -3.40 -18.97 -16.51
C THR A 222 -3.02 -19.31 -17.95
N GLU A 223 -4.01 -19.66 -18.79
CA GLU A 223 -3.75 -20.01 -20.19
C GLU A 223 -3.17 -18.83 -20.99
N LEU A 224 -3.63 -17.61 -20.71
CA LEU A 224 -3.09 -16.40 -21.32
C LEU A 224 -1.61 -16.21 -20.96
N LEU A 225 -1.27 -16.32 -19.68
CA LEU A 225 0.11 -16.16 -19.22
C LEU A 225 1.03 -17.23 -19.79
N GLU A 226 0.58 -18.49 -19.82
CA GLU A 226 1.33 -19.61 -20.41
C GLU A 226 1.58 -19.42 -21.91
N GLU A 227 0.61 -18.87 -22.66
CA GLU A 227 0.77 -18.52 -24.07
C GLU A 227 1.93 -17.53 -24.29
N PHE A 228 2.04 -16.51 -23.43
CA PHE A 228 3.11 -15.52 -23.50
C PHE A 228 4.46 -16.05 -23.00
N GLU A 229 4.46 -16.91 -21.98
CA GLU A 229 5.67 -17.58 -21.47
C GLU A 229 6.34 -18.50 -22.51
N GLN A 230 5.56 -19.05 -23.46
CA GLN A 230 6.11 -19.83 -24.57
C GLN A 230 6.78 -18.95 -25.64
N LYS A 231 6.34 -17.69 -25.76
CA LYS A 231 6.79 -16.74 -26.80
C LYS A 231 7.87 -15.78 -26.31
N LYS A 232 7.93 -15.55 -25.00
CA LYS A 232 8.75 -14.52 -24.35
C LYS A 232 9.42 -15.09 -23.10
N ARG A 233 10.57 -14.53 -22.71
CA ARG A 233 11.33 -14.97 -21.54
C ARG A 233 10.76 -14.34 -20.26
N ILE A 234 9.54 -14.73 -19.90
CA ILE A 234 8.83 -14.20 -18.73
C ILE A 234 9.14 -15.06 -17.49
N TYR A 235 9.39 -14.39 -16.37
CA TYR A 235 9.64 -15.00 -15.07
C TYR A 235 8.83 -14.28 -13.99
N TYR A 236 8.49 -14.99 -12.92
CA TYR A 236 7.75 -14.44 -11.78
C TYR A 236 8.52 -14.69 -10.49
N TYR A 237 8.40 -13.80 -9.52
CA TYR A 237 8.84 -14.11 -8.17
C TYR A 237 7.91 -13.56 -7.09
N GLY A 238 7.84 -14.28 -5.98
CA GLY A 238 6.94 -13.98 -4.87
C GLY A 238 5.71 -14.87 -4.86
N ILE A 239 5.04 -14.90 -3.72
CA ILE A 239 3.79 -15.62 -3.51
C ILE A 239 2.87 -14.66 -2.75
N PHE A 240 1.90 -14.07 -3.46
CA PHE A 240 0.99 -13.06 -2.92
C PHE A 240 0.28 -13.52 -1.65
N GLU A 241 -0.25 -14.74 -1.67
CA GLU A 241 -0.99 -15.32 -0.56
C GLU A 241 -0.14 -15.46 0.69
N LEU A 242 1.15 -15.79 0.55
CA LEU A 242 2.06 -15.86 1.71
C LEU A 242 2.31 -14.48 2.32
N ASN A 243 2.47 -13.45 1.50
CA ASN A 243 2.70 -12.10 1.98
C ASN A 243 1.47 -11.56 2.74
N GLN A 244 0.26 -11.82 2.25
CA GLN A 244 -0.96 -11.43 2.97
C GLN A 244 -1.10 -12.20 4.30
N ILE A 245 -0.90 -13.53 4.28
CA ILE A 245 -0.97 -14.34 5.51
C ILE A 245 0.07 -13.89 6.54
N ASP A 246 1.28 -13.53 6.11
CA ASP A 246 2.33 -13.05 7.03
C ASP A 246 1.91 -11.73 7.70
N LEU A 247 1.28 -10.79 6.97
CA LEU A 247 0.74 -9.55 7.53
C LEU A 247 -0.46 -9.78 8.46
N ASP A 248 -1.35 -10.70 8.11
CA ASP A 248 -2.52 -11.06 8.92
C ASP A 248 -2.11 -11.72 10.23
N ILE A 249 -1.12 -12.62 10.19
CA ILE A 249 -0.58 -13.26 11.40
C ILE A 249 0.01 -12.21 12.34
N GLU A 250 0.84 -11.29 11.83
CA GLU A 250 1.45 -10.24 12.65
C GLU A 250 0.38 -9.33 13.28
N THR A 251 -0.62 -8.95 12.49
CA THR A 251 -1.75 -8.12 12.96
C THR A 251 -2.53 -8.84 14.07
N LEU A 252 -2.91 -10.09 13.85
CA LEU A 252 -3.68 -10.89 14.81
C LEU A 252 -2.90 -11.21 16.08
N GLU A 253 -1.56 -11.30 16.02
CA GLU A 253 -0.71 -11.46 17.20
C GLU A 253 -0.78 -10.23 18.12
N ASP A 254 -0.78 -9.03 17.54
CA ASP A 254 -0.96 -7.78 18.29
C ASP A 254 -2.40 -7.64 18.83
N GLU A 255 -3.41 -7.96 18.02
CA GLU A 255 -4.80 -7.98 18.48
C GLU A 255 -5.04 -8.97 19.61
N LEU A 256 -4.40 -10.15 19.55
CA LEU A 256 -4.46 -11.15 20.63
C LEU A 256 -3.85 -10.60 21.92
N SER A 257 -2.68 -9.97 21.82
CA SER A 257 -2.00 -9.39 22.97
C SER A 257 -2.87 -8.32 23.65
N GLU A 258 -3.59 -7.51 22.87
CA GLU A 258 -4.49 -6.50 23.41
C GLU A 258 -5.77 -7.14 24.00
N ALA A 259 -6.38 -8.10 23.30
CA ALA A 259 -7.56 -8.81 23.76
C ALA A 259 -7.35 -9.52 25.12
N GLU A 260 -6.15 -10.05 25.33
CA GLU A 260 -5.76 -10.71 26.58
C GLU A 260 -5.66 -9.73 27.76
N LYS A 261 -5.26 -8.46 27.51
CA LYS A 261 -5.23 -7.41 28.56
C LYS A 261 -6.64 -7.00 29.00
N ASP A 262 -7.59 -6.98 28.07
CA ASP A 262 -8.97 -6.56 28.32
C ASP A 262 -9.84 -7.66 28.94
N ASN A 263 -9.30 -8.87 29.18
CA ASN A 263 -10.07 -10.05 29.61
C ASN A 263 -11.27 -10.38 28.69
N SER A 264 -11.17 -10.06 27.40
CA SER A 264 -12.23 -10.31 26.41
C SER A 264 -12.22 -11.77 25.93
N ASN A 265 -12.62 -12.70 26.80
CA ASN A 265 -12.49 -14.16 26.60
C ASN A 265 -13.05 -14.67 25.25
N GLY A 266 -14.17 -14.11 24.77
CA GLY A 266 -14.76 -14.47 23.47
C GLY A 266 -13.89 -14.06 22.27
N LEU A 267 -13.28 -12.88 22.35
CA LEU A 267 -12.38 -12.35 21.32
C LEU A 267 -11.07 -13.14 21.28
N VAL A 268 -10.48 -13.43 22.44
CA VAL A 268 -9.24 -14.24 22.58
C VAL A 268 -9.40 -15.62 21.92
N GLY A 269 -10.50 -16.31 22.19
CA GLY A 269 -10.77 -17.63 21.59
C GLY A 269 -10.91 -17.57 20.06
N GLY A 270 -11.58 -16.52 19.54
CA GLY A 270 -11.72 -16.26 18.11
C GLY A 270 -10.38 -16.04 17.42
N ILE A 271 -9.57 -15.12 17.93
CA ILE A 271 -8.26 -14.76 17.37
C ILE A 271 -7.31 -15.96 17.40
N ARG A 272 -7.22 -16.71 18.51
CA ARG A 272 -6.35 -17.90 18.61
C ARG A 272 -6.67 -18.96 17.57
N ARG A 273 -7.95 -19.16 17.27
CA ARG A 273 -8.40 -20.10 16.23
C ARG A 273 -8.00 -19.60 14.84
N GLN A 274 -8.24 -18.33 14.52
CA GLN A 274 -7.82 -17.73 13.24
C GLN A 274 -6.31 -17.82 13.04
N LEU A 275 -5.51 -17.47 14.05
CA LEU A 275 -4.04 -17.62 14.02
C LEU A 275 -3.61 -19.07 13.75
N LYS A 276 -4.28 -20.06 14.36
CA LYS A 276 -3.98 -21.47 14.12
C LYS A 276 -4.28 -21.88 12.68
N GLU A 277 -5.40 -21.41 12.12
CA GLU A 277 -5.80 -21.66 10.73
C GLU A 277 -4.83 -21.01 9.75
N LEU A 278 -4.51 -19.72 9.91
CA LEU A 278 -3.55 -19.00 9.08
C LEU A 278 -2.16 -19.65 9.11
N ARG A 279 -1.65 -20.05 10.29
CA ARG A 279 -0.36 -20.75 10.39
C ARG A 279 -0.37 -22.11 9.71
N LYS A 280 -1.51 -22.82 9.71
CA LYS A 280 -1.68 -24.07 8.97
C LYS A 280 -1.69 -23.80 7.46
N ASP A 281 -2.43 -22.79 7.02
CA ASP A 281 -2.53 -22.39 5.62
C ASP A 281 -1.20 -21.93 5.07
N ARG A 282 -0.44 -21.15 5.84
CA ARG A 282 0.93 -20.77 5.53
C ARG A 282 1.82 -21.98 5.25
N LYS A 283 1.81 -22.98 6.15
CA LYS A 283 2.60 -24.23 5.97
C LYS A 283 2.15 -24.99 4.74
N ARG A 284 0.83 -25.08 4.52
CA ARG A 284 0.25 -25.71 3.35
C ARG A 284 0.71 -25.02 2.07
N ILE A 285 0.58 -23.71 1.95
CA ILE A 285 1.00 -22.94 0.77
C ILE A 285 2.49 -23.11 0.52
N ILE A 286 3.34 -23.10 1.56
CA ILE A 286 4.79 -23.36 1.39
C ILE A 286 5.06 -24.77 0.85
N ALA A 287 4.28 -25.77 1.26
CA ALA A 287 4.44 -27.15 0.80
C ALA A 287 3.82 -27.40 -0.58
N GLU A 288 2.70 -26.74 -0.88
CA GLU A 288 1.92 -26.87 -2.10
C GLU A 288 2.34 -25.89 -3.19
N SER A 289 3.18 -24.90 -2.88
CA SER A 289 3.78 -23.99 -3.86
C SER A 289 4.77 -24.78 -4.73
N LYS A 290 4.22 -25.64 -5.59
CA LYS A 290 4.85 -26.07 -6.82
C LYS A 290 4.80 -24.85 -7.71
N LEU A 291 5.85 -24.03 -7.59
CA LEU A 291 6.04 -22.90 -8.47
C LEU A 291 5.95 -23.41 -9.90
N ARG A 292 5.13 -22.75 -10.71
CA ARG A 292 5.07 -23.02 -12.16
C ARG A 292 6.47 -22.92 -12.76
N PRO A 293 6.71 -23.52 -13.94
CA PRO A 293 7.89 -23.16 -14.72
C PRO A 293 8.08 -21.63 -14.75
N ASN A 294 9.32 -21.16 -14.58
CA ASN A 294 9.67 -19.74 -14.53
C ASN A 294 9.13 -18.93 -13.33
N SER A 295 8.52 -19.57 -12.32
CA SER A 295 8.15 -18.92 -11.06
C SER A 295 9.14 -19.25 -9.94
N PHE A 296 9.45 -18.27 -9.11
CA PHE A 296 10.43 -18.39 -8.02
C PHE A 296 9.85 -17.86 -6.71
N ARG A 297 10.32 -18.38 -5.58
CA ARG A 297 9.85 -17.85 -4.29
C ARG A 297 10.49 -16.51 -4.01
N THR A 298 11.77 -16.38 -4.34
CA THR A 298 12.55 -15.16 -4.07
C THR A 298 13.18 -14.58 -5.33
N LYS A 299 13.41 -13.26 -5.30
CA LYS A 299 14.14 -12.55 -6.35
C LYS A 299 15.57 -13.09 -6.53
N HIS A 300 16.18 -13.55 -5.44
CA HIS A 300 17.53 -14.11 -5.47
C HIS A 300 17.58 -15.43 -6.26
N GLU A 301 16.66 -16.35 -5.98
CA GLU A 301 16.52 -17.61 -6.75
C GLU A 301 16.31 -17.35 -8.24
N LEU A 302 15.42 -16.40 -8.57
CA LEU A 302 15.17 -15.98 -9.95
C LEU A 302 16.45 -15.47 -10.61
N ARG A 303 17.17 -14.55 -9.95
CA ARG A 303 18.40 -13.94 -10.50
C ARG A 303 19.47 -14.99 -10.77
N LYS A 304 19.65 -15.95 -9.86
CA LYS A 304 20.59 -17.07 -10.04
C LYS A 304 20.22 -17.90 -11.26
N THR A 305 18.94 -18.17 -11.47
CA THR A 305 18.45 -18.94 -12.63
C THR A 305 18.68 -18.20 -13.94
N ILE A 306 18.34 -16.91 -14.02
CA ILE A 306 18.55 -16.10 -15.24
C ILE A 306 20.05 -16.00 -15.58
N ALA A 307 20.91 -15.79 -14.58
CA ALA A 307 22.35 -15.72 -14.78
C ALA A 307 22.89 -17.04 -15.39
N ASN A 308 22.50 -18.18 -14.84
CA ASN A 308 22.94 -19.49 -15.33
C ASN A 308 22.48 -19.78 -16.77
N ILE A 309 21.30 -19.30 -17.18
CA ILE A 309 20.83 -19.41 -18.57
C ILE A 309 21.68 -18.55 -19.51
N GLY A 310 22.17 -17.40 -19.04
CA GLY A 310 23.04 -16.51 -19.81
C GLY A 310 24.47 -17.05 -20.03
N TYR A 311 24.99 -17.87 -19.12
CA TYR A 311 26.32 -18.49 -19.25
C TYR A 311 26.35 -19.75 -20.13
N ASN A 312 25.20 -20.37 -20.39
CA ASN A 312 25.07 -21.59 -21.19
C ASN A 312 24.68 -21.33 -22.66
N LYS A 313 24.82 -20.09 -23.14
CA LYS A 313 24.69 -19.68 -24.55
C LYS A 313 26.02 -19.14 -25.04
#